data_AF-C6LWL1-F1
#
_entry.id   AF-C6LWL1-F1
#
_cell.length_a   1.000
_cell.length_b   1.000
_cell.length_c   1.000
_cell.angle_alpha   90.00
_cell.angle_beta   90.00
_cell.angle_gamma   90.00
#
_symmetry.space_group_name_H-M   'P 1'
#
loop_
_entity.id
_entity.type
_entity.pdbx_description
1 polymer ?
#
loop_
_entity_poly.entity_id
_entity_poly.type
_entity_poly.pdbx_seq_one_letter_code
_entity_poly.pdbx_strand_id
1 'polypeptide(L)'
;MDSEYPQNGVCSSTTSRAATCNDGTIQNGVCNTCSNGFFLMNGGCYETSRYPGKSVCTEAAQTGGTCQTAAPGYNVDNSGNLVTCPEGCKTCSDANTCATCVDGYVLANNACLKCDASCLTCETEATKCTACASGYYKAASAAGPCTSCESNSGGITGVRGCLSCAAPSTSSGPVLCYLVGMSALLLVSQVPPTPCQYVTWWQSVPRSSE
;
A
#
# COMPACT_ATOMS: atom_id res chain seq x y z
N MET A 1 13.65 -35.82 -11.72
CA MET A 1 14.00 -36.31 -10.37
C MET A 1 13.99 -35.07 -9.51
N ASP A 2 12.83 -34.74 -8.94
CA ASP A 2 12.64 -33.48 -8.21
C ASP A 2 13.06 -33.70 -6.76
N SER A 3 14.37 -33.90 -6.57
CA SER A 3 15.00 -34.13 -5.25
C SER A 3 15.32 -32.83 -4.50
N GLU A 4 14.86 -31.69 -5.01
CA GLU A 4 15.09 -30.36 -4.46
C GLU A 4 13.78 -29.78 -3.96
N TYR A 5 13.82 -29.01 -2.88
CA TYR A 5 12.67 -28.32 -2.30
C TYR A 5 12.99 -26.83 -2.12
N PRO A 6 11.98 -25.96 -2.01
CA PRO A 6 12.21 -24.54 -1.73
C PRO A 6 12.72 -24.34 -0.29
N GLN A 7 13.91 -23.78 -0.15
CA GLN A 7 14.49 -23.31 1.10
C GLN A 7 14.71 -21.81 1.01
N ASN A 8 13.96 -21.04 1.82
CA ASN A 8 14.01 -19.56 1.77
C ASN A 8 13.87 -18.98 0.34
N GLY A 9 13.04 -19.61 -0.49
CA GLY A 9 12.78 -19.18 -1.87
C GLY A 9 13.81 -19.64 -2.91
N VAL A 10 14.82 -20.43 -2.52
CA VAL A 10 15.81 -21.03 -3.45
C VAL A 10 15.68 -22.55 -3.41
N CYS A 11 15.84 -23.23 -4.54
CA CYS A 11 15.82 -24.70 -4.56
C CYS A 11 17.06 -25.26 -3.84
N SER A 12 16.85 -26.22 -2.94
CA SER A 12 17.89 -26.86 -2.14
C SER A 12 17.66 -28.36 -2.06
N SER A 13 18.74 -29.15 -2.02
CA SER A 13 18.69 -30.61 -1.84
C SER A 13 18.68 -31.01 -0.36
N THR A 14 18.14 -32.18 -0.03
CA THR A 14 18.22 -32.76 1.33
C THR A 14 19.63 -33.22 1.72
N THR A 15 20.54 -33.35 0.75
CA THR A 15 21.94 -33.75 1.00
C THR A 15 22.85 -32.54 1.23
N SER A 16 22.30 -31.32 1.17
CA SER A 16 23.03 -30.09 1.44
C SER A 16 23.46 -30.01 2.92
N ARG A 17 24.66 -29.46 3.19
CA ARG A 17 25.16 -29.27 4.58
C ARG A 17 24.28 -28.37 5.45
N ALA A 18 23.41 -27.58 4.84
CA ALA A 18 22.44 -26.70 5.48
C ALA A 18 21.00 -27.07 5.09
N ALA A 19 20.75 -28.36 4.84
CA ALA A 19 19.39 -28.83 4.58
C ALA A 19 18.50 -28.53 5.80
N THR A 20 17.37 -27.90 5.53
CA THR A 20 16.34 -27.52 6.49
C THR A 20 15.10 -28.39 6.38
N CYS A 21 15.13 -29.39 5.51
CA CYS A 21 14.11 -30.41 5.39
C CYS A 21 14.59 -31.70 6.05
N ASN A 22 13.75 -32.27 6.91
CA ASN A 22 14.02 -33.50 7.64
C ASN A 22 13.44 -34.74 6.95
N ASP A 23 12.78 -34.58 5.80
CA ASP A 23 12.22 -35.72 5.05
C ASP A 23 13.35 -36.58 4.48
N GLY A 24 13.17 -37.91 4.54
CA GLY A 24 14.17 -38.87 4.04
C GLY A 24 14.35 -38.81 2.52
N THR A 25 13.31 -38.44 1.77
CA THR A 25 13.34 -38.23 0.32
C THR A 25 12.33 -37.16 -0.06
N ILE A 26 12.71 -36.26 -0.97
CA ILE A 26 11.79 -35.27 -1.54
C ILE A 26 11.00 -35.91 -2.68
N GLN A 27 9.70 -35.70 -2.67
CA GLN A 27 8.80 -36.10 -3.76
C GLN A 27 8.09 -34.85 -4.28
N ASN A 28 8.07 -34.68 -5.61
CA ASN A 28 7.44 -33.54 -6.28
C ASN A 28 7.92 -32.16 -5.78
N GLY A 29 9.17 -32.08 -5.32
CA GLY A 29 9.76 -30.86 -4.78
C GLY A 29 9.18 -30.38 -3.44
N VAL A 30 8.48 -31.25 -2.71
CA VAL A 30 7.84 -30.94 -1.43
C VAL A 30 8.64 -31.51 -0.26
N CYS A 31 8.97 -30.65 0.68
CA CYS A 31 9.31 -31.01 2.05
C CYS A 31 8.04 -31.02 2.92
N ASN A 32 7.85 -32.02 3.77
CA ASN A 32 6.73 -32.11 4.71
C ASN A 32 7.15 -31.73 6.13
N THR A 33 8.41 -31.99 6.51
CA THR A 33 8.91 -31.72 7.86
C THR A 33 10.13 -30.81 7.82
N CYS A 34 10.02 -29.61 8.36
CA CYS A 34 11.14 -28.68 8.45
C CYS A 34 11.95 -28.86 9.75
N SER A 35 13.23 -28.50 9.70
CA SER A 35 14.08 -28.42 10.88
C SER A 35 13.58 -27.35 11.87
N ASN A 36 13.95 -27.49 13.14
CA ASN A 36 13.53 -26.54 14.19
C ASN A 36 13.92 -25.10 13.83
N GLY A 37 12.99 -24.16 14.09
CA GLY A 37 13.18 -22.74 13.72
C GLY A 37 12.82 -22.42 12.27
N PHE A 38 12.43 -23.41 11.47
CA PHE A 38 11.85 -23.22 10.14
C PHE A 38 10.39 -23.61 10.15
N PHE A 39 9.58 -22.96 9.31
CA PHE A 39 8.18 -23.30 9.12
C PHE A 39 7.90 -23.71 7.68
N LEU A 40 6.89 -24.56 7.52
CA LEU A 40 6.42 -25.09 6.26
C LEU A 40 5.53 -24.07 5.54
N MET A 41 5.81 -23.84 4.26
CA MET A 41 4.97 -23.03 3.40
C MET A 41 5.08 -23.52 1.95
N ASN A 42 3.97 -23.87 1.31
CA ASN A 42 3.95 -24.34 -0.09
C ASN A 42 5.00 -25.44 -0.38
N GLY A 43 5.16 -26.40 0.55
CA GLY A 43 6.11 -27.50 0.40
C GLY A 43 7.59 -27.13 0.56
N GLY A 44 7.91 -25.93 1.03
CA GLY A 44 9.26 -25.51 1.36
C GLY A 44 9.44 -25.14 2.82
N CYS A 45 10.69 -24.95 3.24
CA CYS A 45 11.05 -24.56 4.60
C CYS A 45 11.61 -23.14 4.63
N TYR A 46 11.05 -22.32 5.51
CA TYR A 46 11.33 -20.88 5.57
C TYR A 46 11.62 -20.42 6.98
N GLU A 47 12.51 -19.43 7.12
CA GLU A 47 12.78 -18.74 8.38
C GLU A 47 12.05 -17.39 8.45
N THR A 48 11.84 -16.87 9.65
CA THR A 48 11.13 -15.59 9.87
C THR A 48 12.01 -14.35 9.69
N SER A 49 13.32 -14.54 9.53
CA SER A 49 14.30 -13.46 9.36
C SER A 49 14.54 -13.08 7.89
N ARG A 50 14.12 -13.93 6.94
CA ARG A 50 14.33 -13.74 5.50
C ARG A 50 13.04 -13.78 4.71
N TYR A 51 12.98 -13.02 3.62
CA TYR A 51 11.92 -13.19 2.64
C TYR A 51 12.12 -14.49 1.85
N PRO A 52 11.03 -15.19 1.47
CA PRO A 52 9.63 -14.79 1.66
C PRO A 52 9.05 -15.14 3.04
N GLY A 53 9.77 -15.90 3.89
CA GLY A 53 9.21 -16.37 5.16
C GLY A 53 8.78 -15.26 6.12
N LYS A 54 9.58 -14.18 6.22
CA LYS A 54 9.30 -12.99 7.03
C LYS A 54 7.95 -12.33 6.74
N SER A 55 7.43 -12.39 5.51
CA SER A 55 6.13 -11.80 5.18
C SER A 55 4.94 -12.66 5.61
N VAL A 56 5.19 -13.89 6.05
CA VAL A 56 4.16 -14.90 6.28
C VAL A 56 4.09 -15.34 7.73
N CYS A 57 5.25 -15.46 8.38
CA CYS A 57 5.35 -15.87 9.76
C CYS A 57 6.30 -14.94 10.50
N THR A 58 5.86 -14.44 11.66
CA THR A 58 6.72 -13.62 12.53
C THR A 58 7.47 -14.46 13.55
N GLU A 59 6.96 -15.66 13.87
CA GLU A 59 7.61 -16.59 14.79
C GLU A 59 7.37 -18.04 14.36
N ALA A 60 8.44 -18.77 14.02
CA ALA A 60 8.37 -20.18 13.71
C ALA A 60 8.34 -21.01 15.00
N ALA A 61 7.57 -22.09 15.01
CA ALA A 61 7.55 -23.02 16.13
C ALA A 61 8.93 -23.68 16.32
N GLN A 62 9.27 -23.94 17.57
CA GLN A 62 10.54 -24.60 17.92
C GLN A 62 10.56 -26.08 17.51
N THR A 63 9.40 -26.68 17.26
CA THR A 63 9.23 -28.06 16.85
C THR A 63 8.10 -28.18 15.84
N GLY A 64 8.17 -29.19 14.97
CA GLY A 64 7.07 -29.55 14.07
C GLY A 64 6.98 -28.75 12.78
N GLY A 65 7.88 -27.79 12.54
CA GLY A 65 7.95 -27.10 11.26
C GLY A 65 6.74 -26.21 10.97
N THR A 66 6.04 -25.72 11.99
CA THR A 66 4.84 -24.87 11.82
C THR A 66 5.15 -23.41 12.11
N CYS A 67 4.30 -22.52 11.62
CA CYS A 67 4.31 -21.13 12.07
C CYS A 67 3.61 -21.06 13.44
N GLN A 68 4.23 -20.42 14.42
CA GLN A 68 3.63 -20.20 15.74
C GLN A 68 2.82 -18.90 15.75
N THR A 69 3.40 -17.83 15.20
CA THR A 69 2.75 -16.52 15.11
C THR A 69 2.74 -16.08 13.65
N ALA A 70 1.54 -16.08 13.04
CA ALA A 70 1.34 -15.67 11.66
C ALA A 70 1.51 -14.15 11.48
N ALA A 71 2.03 -13.75 10.33
CA ALA A 71 2.04 -12.35 9.91
C ALA A 71 0.64 -11.89 9.47
N PRO A 72 0.36 -10.57 9.43
CA PRO A 72 -0.91 -10.05 8.93
C PRO A 72 -1.24 -10.59 7.53
N GLY A 73 -2.49 -11.02 7.34
CA GLY A 73 -2.96 -11.69 6.12
C GLY A 73 -2.82 -13.21 6.14
N TYR A 74 -2.28 -13.78 7.22
CA TYR A 74 -2.19 -15.22 7.44
C TYR A 74 -2.76 -15.61 8.81
N ASN A 75 -3.14 -16.87 8.94
CA ASN A 75 -3.52 -17.48 10.20
C ASN A 75 -2.94 -18.90 10.30
N VAL A 76 -2.87 -19.44 11.51
CA VAL A 76 -2.54 -20.85 11.76
C VAL A 76 -3.81 -21.53 12.24
N ASP A 77 -4.27 -22.55 11.53
CA ASP A 77 -5.48 -23.29 11.90
C ASP A 77 -5.25 -24.16 13.15
N ASN A 78 -6.33 -24.76 13.66
CA ASN A 78 -6.27 -25.64 14.83
C ASN A 78 -5.41 -26.92 14.62
N SER A 79 -5.07 -27.24 13.38
CA SER A 79 -4.21 -28.36 13.02
C SER A 79 -2.74 -27.95 12.87
N GLY A 80 -2.41 -26.67 13.07
CA GLY A 80 -1.07 -26.13 12.91
C GLY A 80 -0.70 -25.76 11.48
N ASN A 81 -1.66 -25.77 10.54
CA ASN A 81 -1.40 -25.42 9.15
C ASN A 81 -1.54 -23.91 8.95
N LEU A 82 -0.63 -23.37 8.15
CA LEU A 82 -0.71 -21.99 7.71
C LEU A 82 -1.82 -21.84 6.65
N VAL A 83 -2.74 -20.91 6.89
CA VAL A 83 -3.81 -20.53 5.96
C VAL A 83 -3.66 -19.07 5.55
N THR A 84 -4.01 -18.77 4.31
CA THR A 84 -4.05 -17.40 3.80
C THR A 84 -5.42 -16.81 4.09
N CYS A 85 -5.47 -15.60 4.63
CA CYS A 85 -6.72 -14.91 4.90
C CYS A 85 -7.38 -14.40 3.61
N PRO A 86 -8.69 -14.11 3.63
CA PRO A 86 -9.39 -13.44 2.53
C PRO A 86 -8.72 -12.10 2.14
N GLU A 87 -8.98 -11.63 0.93
CA GLU A 87 -8.48 -10.34 0.45
C GLU A 87 -8.89 -9.19 1.40
N GLY A 88 -7.96 -8.26 1.65
CA GLY A 88 -8.20 -7.11 2.54
C GLY A 88 -8.26 -7.46 4.02
N CYS A 89 -8.09 -8.74 4.38
CA CYS A 89 -8.12 -9.19 5.75
C CYS A 89 -6.75 -9.12 6.43
N LYS A 90 -6.70 -8.49 7.60
CA LYS A 90 -5.50 -8.40 8.43
C LYS A 90 -5.36 -9.62 9.34
N THR A 91 -6.46 -10.05 9.95
CA THR A 91 -6.52 -11.28 10.77
C THR A 91 -7.80 -12.04 10.45
N CYS A 92 -7.71 -13.36 10.31
CA CYS A 92 -8.84 -14.24 9.98
C CYS A 92 -8.91 -15.42 10.95
N SER A 93 -10.10 -15.98 11.11
CA SER A 93 -10.31 -17.23 11.86
C SER A 93 -10.05 -18.45 10.98
N ASP A 94 -10.35 -18.33 9.69
CA ASP A 94 -10.12 -19.34 8.66
C ASP A 94 -9.98 -18.66 7.28
N ALA A 95 -9.80 -19.45 6.23
CA ALA A 95 -9.59 -18.95 4.86
C ALA A 95 -10.76 -18.15 4.27
N ASN A 96 -11.94 -18.16 4.91
CA ASN A 96 -13.16 -17.49 4.45
C ASN A 96 -13.68 -16.43 5.45
N THR A 97 -13.31 -16.54 6.73
CA THR A 97 -13.82 -15.68 7.80
C THR A 97 -12.79 -14.66 8.26
N CYS A 98 -13.00 -13.40 7.93
CA CYS A 98 -12.17 -12.31 8.42
C CYS A 98 -12.64 -11.79 9.79
N ALA A 99 -11.67 -11.48 10.66
CA ALA A 99 -11.89 -10.90 11.98
C ALA A 99 -11.54 -9.40 12.01
N THR A 100 -10.45 -8.98 11.38
CA THR A 100 -10.09 -7.56 11.25
C THR A 100 -9.57 -7.24 9.86
N CYS A 101 -9.89 -6.07 9.34
CA CYS A 101 -9.47 -5.62 8.02
C CYS A 101 -8.17 -4.81 8.05
N VAL A 102 -7.46 -4.79 6.92
CA VAL A 102 -6.36 -3.86 6.70
C VAL A 102 -6.90 -2.44 6.48
N ASP A 103 -6.03 -1.45 6.59
CA ASP A 103 -6.41 -0.06 6.34
C ASP A 103 -6.97 0.10 4.90
N GLY A 104 -8.03 0.90 4.76
CA GLY A 104 -8.75 1.05 3.49
C GLY A 104 -9.81 -0.02 3.22
N TYR A 105 -10.13 -0.84 4.22
CA TYR A 105 -11.23 -1.82 4.19
C TYR A 105 -12.09 -1.72 5.45
N VAL A 106 -13.37 -2.08 5.33
CA VAL A 106 -14.34 -2.22 6.44
C VAL A 106 -14.79 -3.67 6.57
N LEU A 107 -14.98 -4.12 7.80
CA LEU A 107 -15.55 -5.43 8.09
C LEU A 107 -17.08 -5.41 7.94
N ALA A 108 -17.60 -6.21 7.02
CA ALA A 108 -19.04 -6.43 6.82
C ALA A 108 -19.29 -7.92 6.57
N ASN A 109 -20.19 -8.53 7.34
CA ASN A 109 -20.55 -9.95 7.23
C ASN A 109 -19.33 -10.89 7.19
N ASN A 110 -18.36 -10.69 8.08
CA ASN A 110 -17.10 -11.45 8.15
C ASN A 110 -16.19 -11.35 6.92
N ALA A 111 -16.46 -10.40 6.01
CA ALA A 111 -15.60 -10.10 4.87
C ALA A 111 -15.11 -8.65 4.95
N CYS A 112 -13.95 -8.39 4.34
CA CYS A 112 -13.43 -7.05 4.22
C CYS A 112 -13.85 -6.45 2.88
N LEU A 113 -14.67 -5.40 2.95
CA LEU A 113 -15.05 -4.63 1.78
C LEU A 113 -14.11 -3.45 1.63
N LYS A 114 -13.55 -3.29 0.44
CA LYS A 114 -12.69 -2.15 0.13
C LYS A 114 -13.51 -0.88 0.26
N CYS A 115 -12.95 0.14 0.91
CA CYS A 115 -13.57 1.45 0.95
C CYS A 115 -13.76 1.99 -0.48
N ASP A 116 -14.74 2.88 -0.64
CA ASP A 116 -14.93 3.62 -1.89
C ASP A 116 -13.62 4.31 -2.31
N ALA A 117 -13.36 4.41 -3.61
CA ALA A 117 -12.10 4.94 -4.13
C ALA A 117 -11.83 6.40 -3.70
N SER A 118 -12.87 7.14 -3.32
CA SER A 118 -12.75 8.49 -2.76
C SER A 118 -12.37 8.53 -1.27
N CYS A 119 -12.45 7.40 -0.56
CA CYS A 119 -12.10 7.28 0.84
C CYS A 119 -10.63 6.86 1.01
N LEU A 120 -9.93 7.52 1.93
CA LEU A 120 -8.66 7.00 2.48
C LEU A 120 -8.96 5.93 3.54
N THR A 121 -9.93 6.22 4.40
CA THR A 121 -10.43 5.32 5.43
C THR A 121 -11.95 5.39 5.46
N CYS A 122 -12.59 4.25 5.74
CA CYS A 122 -14.04 4.15 5.93
C CYS A 122 -14.34 3.48 7.28
N GLU A 123 -15.59 3.59 7.72
CA GLU A 123 -16.03 3.06 9.02
C GLU A 123 -17.11 2.00 8.85
N THR A 124 -18.39 2.34 9.00
CA THR A 124 -19.49 1.36 9.10
C THR A 124 -19.86 0.73 7.76
N GLU A 125 -19.54 1.41 6.67
CA GLU A 125 -19.83 1.00 5.30
C GLU A 125 -18.67 1.44 4.41
N ALA A 126 -18.45 0.73 3.31
CA ALA A 126 -17.38 1.06 2.36
C ALA A 126 -17.50 2.49 1.82
N THR A 127 -18.73 3.00 1.72
CA THR A 127 -19.04 4.35 1.21
C THR A 127 -19.02 5.42 2.29
N LYS A 128 -18.89 5.09 3.58
CA LYS A 128 -18.87 6.08 4.66
C LYS A 128 -17.44 6.45 5.01
N CYS A 129 -16.91 7.46 4.33
CA CYS A 129 -15.53 7.89 4.55
C CYS A 129 -15.35 8.60 5.90
N THR A 130 -14.36 8.17 6.68
CA THR A 130 -13.85 8.91 7.85
C THR A 130 -12.78 9.92 7.43
N ALA A 131 -11.98 9.57 6.43
CA ALA A 131 -11.03 10.46 5.77
C ALA A 131 -11.10 10.28 4.25
N CYS A 132 -10.88 11.37 3.51
CA CYS A 132 -10.89 11.35 2.05
C CYS A 132 -9.50 11.06 1.49
N ALA A 133 -9.47 10.32 0.38
CA ALA A 133 -8.26 10.14 -0.40
C ALA A 133 -7.79 11.49 -0.99
N SER A 134 -6.51 11.59 -1.34
CA SER A 134 -5.99 12.76 -2.03
C SER A 134 -6.76 13.03 -3.33
N GLY A 135 -7.06 14.30 -3.60
CA GLY A 135 -7.91 14.70 -4.72
C GLY A 135 -9.41 14.66 -4.42
N TYR A 136 -9.80 14.38 -3.17
CA TYR A 136 -11.18 14.41 -2.71
C TYR A 136 -11.33 15.20 -1.40
N TYR A 137 -12.53 15.75 -1.19
CA TYR A 137 -12.91 16.47 0.04
C TYR A 137 -14.22 15.93 0.61
N LYS A 138 -14.40 16.12 1.92
CA LYS A 138 -15.65 15.76 2.61
C LYS A 138 -16.60 16.95 2.57
N ALA A 139 -17.71 16.82 1.86
CA ALA A 139 -18.78 17.82 1.92
C ALA A 139 -19.47 17.73 3.29
N ALA A 140 -19.74 18.86 3.94
CA ALA A 140 -20.32 18.90 5.29
C ALA A 140 -21.68 18.17 5.39
N SER A 141 -22.40 18.05 4.28
CA SER A 141 -23.71 17.39 4.20
C SER A 141 -23.65 15.92 3.76
N ALA A 142 -22.47 15.34 3.50
CA ALA A 142 -22.34 14.00 2.95
C ALA A 142 -22.02 12.96 4.03
N ALA A 143 -23.04 12.19 4.44
CA ALA A 143 -22.85 10.85 4.99
C ALA A 143 -22.68 9.87 3.81
N GLY A 144 -21.50 9.88 3.18
CA GLY A 144 -21.26 9.14 1.94
C GLY A 144 -19.83 9.32 1.42
N PRO A 145 -19.58 8.94 0.15
CA PRO A 145 -18.26 9.02 -0.45
C PRO A 145 -17.79 10.48 -0.56
N CYS A 146 -16.48 10.68 -0.60
CA CYS A 146 -15.90 11.99 -0.75
C CYS A 146 -16.08 12.53 -2.17
N THR A 147 -16.17 13.85 -2.30
CA THR A 147 -16.34 14.52 -3.60
C THR A 147 -14.97 14.88 -4.17
N SER A 148 -14.78 14.71 -5.48
CA SER A 148 -13.54 15.12 -6.15
C SER A 148 -13.30 16.63 -5.98
N CYS A 149 -12.04 17.04 -5.78
CA CYS A 149 -11.63 18.44 -5.71
C CYS A 149 -12.02 19.28 -6.94
N GLU A 150 -12.29 18.65 -8.09
CA GLU A 150 -12.72 19.33 -9.31
C GLU A 150 -14.25 19.46 -9.43
N SER A 151 -15.01 18.79 -8.56
CA SER A 151 -16.46 18.73 -8.61
C SER A 151 -17.11 19.62 -7.55
N ASN A 152 -18.32 20.12 -7.85
CA ASN A 152 -19.11 20.89 -6.91
C ASN A 152 -20.01 19.95 -6.08
N SER A 153 -20.20 20.25 -4.79
CA SER A 153 -21.12 19.49 -3.93
C SER A 153 -21.49 20.28 -2.67
N GLY A 154 -22.78 20.29 -2.33
CA GLY A 154 -23.26 20.84 -1.05
C GLY A 154 -22.87 22.30 -0.78
N GLY A 155 -22.86 23.16 -1.81
CA GLY A 155 -22.44 24.56 -1.71
C GLY A 155 -20.93 24.81 -1.84
N ILE A 156 -20.14 23.74 -1.90
CA ILE A 156 -18.70 23.80 -2.14
C ILE A 156 -18.43 23.75 -3.64
N THR A 157 -17.57 24.64 -4.14
CA THR A 157 -17.17 24.66 -5.55
C THR A 157 -15.78 24.04 -5.75
N GLY A 158 -15.67 23.13 -6.70
CA GLY A 158 -14.41 22.49 -7.08
C GLY A 158 -13.50 23.43 -7.88
N VAL A 159 -12.21 23.12 -7.88
CA VAL A 159 -11.18 23.83 -8.65
C VAL A 159 -10.57 22.87 -9.65
N ARG A 160 -10.66 23.20 -10.95
CA ARG A 160 -10.15 22.37 -12.04
C ARG A 160 -8.63 22.19 -11.94
N GLY A 161 -8.14 20.96 -12.14
CA GLY A 161 -6.73 20.63 -12.03
C GLY A 161 -6.20 20.59 -10.60
N CYS A 162 -7.06 20.53 -9.59
CA CYS A 162 -6.66 20.45 -8.20
C CYS A 162 -6.43 18.98 -7.77
N LEU A 163 -5.19 18.64 -7.44
CA LEU A 163 -4.78 17.28 -7.05
C LEU A 163 -4.96 17.00 -5.56
N SER A 164 -5.03 18.05 -4.74
CA SER A 164 -5.24 17.92 -3.29
C SER A 164 -5.95 19.16 -2.78
N CYS A 165 -7.02 18.98 -2.01
CA CYS A 165 -7.81 20.08 -1.51
C CYS A 165 -8.41 19.81 -0.13
N ALA A 166 -8.84 20.88 0.54
CA ALA A 166 -9.71 20.81 1.72
C ALA A 166 -11.02 21.55 1.47
N ALA A 167 -12.09 21.04 2.11
CA ALA A 167 -13.36 21.75 2.16
C ALA A 167 -13.21 23.08 2.92
N PRO A 168 -13.94 24.14 2.52
CA PRO A 168 -13.94 25.41 3.25
C PRO A 168 -14.60 25.25 4.63
N SER A 169 -14.12 26.02 5.62
CA SER A 169 -14.65 26.00 6.99
C SER A 169 -16.11 26.45 7.09
N THR A 170 -16.57 27.26 6.15
CA THR A 170 -17.94 27.80 6.05
C THR A 170 -18.92 26.85 5.37
N SER A 171 -18.50 25.63 5.00
CA SER A 171 -19.32 24.65 4.25
C SER A 171 -19.90 25.17 2.91
N SER A 172 -19.38 26.29 2.43
CA SER A 172 -19.79 26.96 1.20
C SER A 172 -18.62 27.79 0.68
N GLY A 173 -18.44 27.83 -0.64
CA GLY A 173 -17.32 28.48 -1.32
C GLY A 173 -16.34 27.48 -1.96
N PRO A 174 -15.25 27.97 -2.57
CA PRO A 174 -14.31 27.11 -3.26
C PRO A 174 -13.52 26.21 -2.29
N VAL A 175 -13.16 25.02 -2.76
CA VAL A 175 -12.16 24.19 -2.06
C VAL A 175 -10.83 24.93 -1.96
N LEU A 176 -10.13 24.77 -0.84
CA LEU A 176 -8.77 25.24 -0.71
C LEU A 176 -7.85 24.26 -1.41
N CYS A 177 -7.31 24.65 -2.57
CA CYS A 177 -6.41 23.80 -3.34
C CYS A 177 -4.96 23.91 -2.85
N TYR A 178 -4.36 22.78 -2.47
CA TYR A 178 -2.97 22.71 -2.00
C TYR A 178 -1.97 22.35 -3.10
N LEU A 179 -2.42 21.61 -4.12
CA LEU A 179 -1.59 21.15 -5.23
C LEU A 179 -2.36 21.28 -6.54
N VAL A 180 -1.77 21.99 -7.50
CA VAL A 180 -2.29 22.12 -8.87
C VAL A 180 -1.49 21.25 -9.83
N GLY A 181 -2.16 20.60 -10.77
CA GLY A 181 -1.52 19.76 -11.76
C GLY A 181 -0.68 20.61 -12.72
N MET A 182 0.53 20.14 -13.03
CA MET A 182 1.49 20.83 -13.92
C MET A 182 0.96 21.09 -15.35
N SER A 183 -0.23 20.58 -15.71
CA SER A 183 -0.91 20.86 -16.97
C SER A 183 -1.57 22.25 -17.05
N ALA A 184 -1.67 22.99 -15.94
CA ALA A 184 -2.30 24.31 -15.89
C ALA A 184 -1.37 25.49 -16.28
N LEU A 185 -0.08 25.24 -16.52
CA LEU A 185 0.90 26.28 -16.90
C LEU A 185 0.73 26.82 -18.34
N LEU A 186 -0.22 26.30 -19.14
CA LEU A 186 -0.39 26.69 -20.54
C LEU A 186 -1.51 27.71 -20.81
N LEU A 187 -2.24 28.21 -19.80
CA LEU A 187 -3.35 29.15 -20.02
C LEU A 187 -3.23 30.49 -19.28
N VAL A 188 -2.00 31.01 -19.12
CA VAL A 188 -1.78 32.46 -18.91
C VAL A 188 -0.88 33.02 -20.02
N SER A 189 -1.28 32.83 -21.28
CA SER A 189 -1.09 33.88 -22.30
C SER A 189 -2.38 34.70 -22.23
N GLN A 190 -2.42 35.96 -21.81
CA GLN A 190 -1.86 37.11 -22.51
C GLN A 190 -1.68 38.27 -21.51
N VAL A 191 -0.46 38.55 -21.08
CA VAL A 191 -0.06 39.92 -20.71
C VAL A 191 1.20 40.20 -21.52
N PRO A 192 1.17 41.11 -22.52
CA PRO A 192 2.39 41.43 -23.26
C PRO A 192 3.39 42.08 -22.30
N PRO A 193 4.62 41.56 -22.16
CA PRO A 193 5.64 42.25 -21.40
C PRO A 193 6.05 43.51 -22.18
N THR A 194 5.87 44.66 -21.54
CA THR A 194 6.52 45.91 -21.95
C THR A 194 8.04 45.69 -22.03
N PRO A 195 8.73 46.23 -23.05
CA PRO A 195 10.16 46.01 -23.20
C PRO A 195 10.93 46.76 -22.12
N CYS A 196 11.50 46.03 -21.16
CA CYS A 196 12.57 46.55 -20.30
C CYS A 196 13.79 46.85 -21.16
N GLN A 197 14.12 48.14 -21.30
CA GLN A 197 15.37 48.58 -21.90
C GLN A 197 16.55 48.12 -21.03
N TYR A 198 17.45 47.38 -21.66
CA TYR A 198 18.76 47.03 -21.15
C TYR A 198 19.64 48.29 -21.15
N VAL A 199 20.09 48.76 -19.99
CA VAL A 199 21.14 49.78 -19.92
C VAL A 199 22.49 49.06 -19.79
N THR A 200 23.15 48.81 -20.91
CA THR A 200 24.53 48.31 -20.94
C THR A 200 25.51 49.46 -20.68
N TRP A 201 26.12 49.50 -19.49
CA TRP A 201 27.32 50.30 -19.27
C TRP A 201 28.55 49.47 -19.63
N TRP A 202 28.97 49.56 -20.89
CA TRP A 202 30.29 49.12 -21.33
C TRP A 202 31.30 50.25 -21.10
N GLN A 203 32.25 50.03 -20.20
CA GLN A 203 33.38 50.91 -19.98
C GLN A 203 34.24 50.97 -21.25
N SER A 204 34.36 52.16 -21.83
CA SER A 204 35.30 52.47 -22.91
C SER A 204 36.45 53.25 -22.31
N VAL A 205 37.63 52.62 -22.24
CA VAL A 205 38.90 53.28 -21.93
C VAL A 205 39.46 53.87 -23.23
N PRO A 206 39.72 55.18 -23.35
CA PRO A 206 40.57 55.71 -24.40
C PRO A 206 42.04 55.76 -23.96
N ARG A 207 42.90 55.29 -24.87
CA ARG A 207 44.36 55.33 -24.83
C ARG A 207 44.87 56.64 -25.47
N SER A 208 46.08 57.03 -25.07
CA SER A 208 47.02 58.04 -25.65
C SER A 208 46.68 59.52 -25.42
N SER A 209 47.62 60.44 -25.21
CA SER A 209 49.09 60.48 -25.30
C SER A 209 49.54 61.88 -24.85
N GLU A 210 50.61 61.96 -24.07
CA GLU A 210 51.68 62.98 -23.96
C GLU A 210 52.31 62.94 -22.56
#